data_AF-A0A1Q5Q124-F1
#
_entry.id   AF-A0A1Q5Q124-F1
#
_cell.length_a   1.000
_cell.length_b   1.000
_cell.length_c   1.000
_cell.angle_alpha   90.00
_cell.angle_beta   90.00
_cell.angle_gamma   90.00
#
_symmetry.space_group_name_H-M   'P 1'
#
loop_
_entity.id
_entity.type
_entity.pdbx_description
1 polymer ?
#
loop_
_entity_poly.entity_id
_entity_poly.type
_entity_poly.pdbx_seq_one_letter_code
_entity_poly.pdbx_strand_id
1 'polypeptide(L)'
;MRTSVSIMSTTTYSPVLADVALPKATTTGGAWARTLGLITAGIALTALFARIEIPMWPVPITGQTLAVLLVGATLGMRRGAAAMAGYAAVGLAGLPVFAGGAGGPQMVAAPSFGFILGFIPAAALIGYLSERTWDRKPVLAIAGFALATVVPFLVGVPYMGVVLSSLGTHVTFGLLMEYGVTPFLVGGAIKCAIAAALLPLAWKFLGRPSADA
;
A
#
# COMPACT_ATOMS: atom_id res chain seq x y z
N MET A 1 41.35 26.79 3.61
CA MET A 1 40.69 26.39 2.34
C MET A 1 39.73 25.24 2.69
N ARG A 2 38.44 25.53 2.92
CA ARG A 2 37.42 24.51 3.26
C ARG A 2 36.70 24.12 1.98
N THR A 3 36.90 22.89 1.52
CA THR A 3 36.23 22.33 0.36
C THR A 3 34.74 22.21 0.67
N SER A 4 33.94 23.06 0.04
CA SER A 4 32.48 23.00 0.14
C SER A 4 32.01 21.83 -0.73
N VAL A 5 31.54 20.76 -0.11
CA VAL A 5 30.85 19.68 -0.80
C VAL A 5 29.51 20.25 -1.29
N SER A 6 29.47 20.59 -2.58
CA SER A 6 28.22 20.96 -3.26
C SER A 6 27.36 19.70 -3.34
N ILE A 7 26.34 19.63 -2.49
CA ILE A 7 25.36 18.56 -2.53
C ILE A 7 24.48 18.84 -3.75
N MET A 8 24.61 17.98 -4.76
CA MET A 8 23.72 17.87 -5.91
C MET A 8 22.27 18.15 -5.51
N SER A 9 21.61 19.04 -6.24
CA SER A 9 20.19 19.35 -6.11
C SER A 9 19.38 18.07 -6.31
N THR A 10 19.04 17.41 -5.21
CA THR A 10 18.11 16.28 -5.19
C THR A 10 16.72 16.86 -5.38
N THR A 11 15.96 16.35 -6.36
CA THR A 11 14.52 16.61 -6.49
C THR A 11 13.89 16.59 -5.10
N THR A 12 13.48 17.77 -4.61
CA THR A 12 13.04 17.97 -3.23
C THR A 12 11.65 17.35 -3.09
N TYR A 13 11.60 16.07 -2.71
CA TYR A 13 10.35 15.42 -2.34
C TYR A 13 9.81 16.07 -1.05
N SER A 14 8.51 16.35 -1.01
CA SER A 14 7.90 16.91 0.19
C SER A 14 7.86 15.85 1.30
N PRO A 15 8.05 16.24 2.58
CA PRO A 15 7.95 15.29 3.68
C PRO A 15 6.55 14.69 3.76
N VAL A 16 6.49 13.38 3.96
CA VAL A 16 5.23 12.64 4.18
C VAL A 16 4.85 12.66 5.66
N LEU A 17 3.64 12.18 5.98
CA LEU A 17 3.07 12.26 7.32
C LEU A 17 3.99 11.66 8.41
N ALA A 18 4.61 10.50 8.14
CA ALA A 18 5.54 9.87 9.07
C ALA A 18 6.81 10.69 9.33
N ASP A 19 7.22 11.55 8.38
CA ASP A 19 8.40 12.40 8.52
C ASP A 19 8.14 13.60 9.43
N VAL A 20 6.90 14.07 9.45
CA VAL A 20 6.44 15.18 10.28
C VAL A 20 6.07 14.71 11.68
N ALA A 21 5.41 13.56 11.79
CA ALA A 21 4.92 13.04 13.07
C ALA A 21 6.01 12.48 14.00
N LEU A 22 7.16 12.05 13.44
CA LEU A 22 8.20 11.38 14.23
C LEU A 22 9.54 12.13 14.22
N PRO A 23 10.24 12.20 15.38
CA PRO A 23 11.54 12.88 15.50
C PRO A 23 12.57 12.36 14.50
N LYS A 24 13.27 13.29 13.83
CA LYS A 24 14.39 12.95 12.94
C LYS A 24 15.50 12.28 13.74
N ALA A 25 16.03 11.18 13.21
CA ALA A 25 17.17 10.52 13.82
C ALA A 25 18.42 11.39 13.68
N THR A 26 19.20 11.48 14.75
CA THR A 26 20.46 12.26 14.80
C THR A 26 21.68 11.44 14.38
N THR A 27 21.55 10.11 14.34
CA THR A 27 22.61 9.17 13.95
C THR A 27 22.18 8.30 12.78
N THR A 28 23.14 7.80 12.00
CA THR A 28 22.88 6.86 10.91
C THR A 28 22.16 5.59 11.39
N GLY A 29 22.60 5.03 12.53
CA GLY A 29 21.94 3.86 13.13
C GLY A 29 20.49 4.13 13.53
N GLY A 30 20.21 5.30 14.11
CA GLY A 30 18.85 5.72 14.45
C GLY A 30 17.96 5.88 13.21
N ALA A 31 18.50 6.35 12.09
CA ALA A 31 17.76 6.51 10.85
C ALA A 31 17.33 5.15 10.26
N TRP A 32 18.22 4.15 10.31
CA TRP A 32 17.90 2.78 9.91
C TRP A 32 16.87 2.14 10.84
N ALA A 33 17.05 2.25 12.16
CA ALA A 33 16.11 1.72 13.15
C ALA A 33 14.71 2.30 12.96
N ARG A 34 14.60 3.63 12.74
CA ARG A 34 13.33 4.29 12.42
C ARG A 34 12.72 3.73 11.14
N THR A 35 13.52 3.59 10.08
CA THR A 35 13.02 3.09 8.79
C THR A 35 12.48 1.67 8.90
N LEU A 36 13.22 0.78 9.58
CA LEU A 36 12.78 -0.59 9.83
C LEU A 36 11.52 -0.63 10.71
N GLY A 37 11.46 0.18 11.77
CA GLY A 37 10.28 0.28 12.62
C GLY A 37 9.03 0.70 11.85
N LEU A 38 9.15 1.68 10.95
CA LEU A 38 8.05 2.12 10.09
C LEU A 38 7.61 1.05 9.09
N ILE A 39 8.54 0.33 8.48
CA ILE A 39 8.25 -0.78 7.57
C ILE A 39 7.51 -1.89 8.33
N THR A 40 8.02 -2.30 9.49
CA THR A 40 7.38 -3.32 10.34
C THR A 40 5.98 -2.89 10.79
N ALA A 41 5.79 -1.62 11.16
CA ALA A 41 4.47 -1.10 11.49
C ALA A 41 3.50 -1.15 10.29
N GLY A 42 3.97 -0.85 9.08
CA GLY A 42 3.17 -0.99 7.85
C GLY A 42 2.78 -2.43 7.54
N ILE A 43 3.70 -3.38 7.77
CA ILE A 43 3.43 -4.82 7.65
C ILE A 43 2.35 -5.23 8.66
N ALA A 44 2.51 -4.87 9.92
CA ALA A 44 1.57 -5.21 11.00
C ALA A 44 0.18 -4.62 10.77
N LEU A 45 0.09 -3.35 10.34
CA LEU A 45 -1.18 -2.71 10.02
C LEU A 45 -1.90 -3.43 8.87
N THR A 46 -1.16 -3.82 7.84
CA THR A 46 -1.72 -4.56 6.69
C THR A 46 -2.22 -5.94 7.12
N ALA A 47 -1.46 -6.65 7.96
CA ALA A 47 -1.87 -7.93 8.52
C ALA A 47 -3.12 -7.83 9.41
N LEU A 48 -3.25 -6.76 10.20
CA LEU A 48 -4.45 -6.51 11.01
C LEU A 48 -5.67 -6.29 10.13
N PHE A 49 -5.55 -5.46 9.09
CA PHE A 49 -6.63 -5.20 8.15
C PHE A 49 -6.98 -6.41 7.27
N ALA A 50 -6.07 -7.38 7.14
CA ALA A 50 -6.35 -8.68 6.52
C ALA A 50 -7.35 -9.53 7.34
N ARG A 51 -7.54 -9.24 8.63
CA ARG A 51 -8.53 -9.94 9.46
C ARG A 51 -9.94 -9.40 9.30
N ILE A 52 -10.07 -8.21 8.75
CA ILE A 52 -11.37 -7.62 8.41
C ILE A 52 -11.69 -8.12 7.01
N GLU A 53 -12.35 -9.27 6.94
CA GLU A 53 -12.68 -9.91 5.66
C GLU A 53 -14.12 -10.39 5.59
N ILE A 54 -14.61 -10.44 4.36
CA ILE A 54 -15.80 -11.19 3.98
C ILE A 54 -15.27 -12.40 3.18
N PRO A 55 -15.30 -13.60 3.78
CA PRO A 55 -14.83 -14.81 3.11
C PRO A 55 -15.66 -15.08 1.86
N MET A 56 -14.99 -15.23 0.73
CA MET A 56 -15.61 -15.64 -0.53
C MET A 56 -14.57 -16.24 -1.47
N TRP A 57 -15.04 -17.04 -2.42
CA TRP A 57 -14.21 -17.68 -3.43
C TRP A 57 -14.34 -16.92 -4.77
N PRO A 58 -13.26 -16.78 -5.57
CA PRO A 58 -11.89 -17.19 -5.33
C PRO A 58 -11.03 -16.16 -4.59
N VAL A 59 -11.54 -14.93 -4.39
CA VAL A 59 -10.80 -13.82 -3.77
C VAL A 59 -11.63 -13.20 -2.64
N PRO A 60 -11.18 -13.24 -1.38
CA PRO A 60 -11.91 -12.62 -0.27
C PRO A 60 -11.89 -11.09 -0.37
N ILE A 61 -12.97 -10.44 0.08
CA ILE A 61 -12.98 -8.98 0.24
C ILE A 61 -12.35 -8.66 1.59
N THR A 62 -11.21 -7.96 1.59
CA THR A 62 -10.48 -7.64 2.82
C THR A 62 -10.28 -6.14 3.03
N GLY A 63 -9.94 -5.76 4.26
CA GLY A 63 -9.47 -4.42 4.60
C GLY A 63 -8.07 -4.10 4.09
N GLN A 64 -7.30 -5.07 3.58
CA GLN A 64 -5.88 -4.90 3.24
C GLN A 64 -5.66 -3.74 2.26
N THR A 65 -6.51 -3.63 1.25
CA THR A 65 -6.43 -2.56 0.24
C THR A 65 -6.47 -1.16 0.86
N LEU A 66 -7.24 -0.94 1.93
CA LEU A 66 -7.24 0.33 2.66
C LEU A 66 -5.91 0.54 3.40
N ALA A 67 -5.41 -0.49 4.08
CA ALA A 67 -4.13 -0.42 4.78
C ALA A 67 -2.97 -0.12 3.82
N VAL A 68 -2.92 -0.77 2.65
CA VAL A 68 -1.91 -0.54 1.60
C VAL A 68 -1.85 0.93 1.22
N LEU A 69 -3.02 1.54 1.00
CA LEU A 69 -3.10 2.94 0.57
C LEU A 69 -2.69 3.91 1.71
N LEU A 70 -3.13 3.64 2.94
CA LEU A 70 -2.74 4.42 4.12
C LEU A 70 -1.24 4.31 4.41
N VAL A 71 -0.67 3.10 4.35
CA VAL A 71 0.76 2.84 4.56
C VAL A 71 1.58 3.54 3.49
N GLY A 72 1.22 3.39 2.21
CA GLY A 72 1.91 4.07 1.13
C GLY A 72 1.88 5.60 1.28
N ALA A 73 0.70 6.18 1.53
CA ALA A 73 0.54 7.62 1.68
C ALA A 73 1.30 8.18 2.89
N THR A 74 1.34 7.43 4.00
CA THR A 74 1.96 7.85 5.26
C THR A 74 3.47 7.71 5.23
N LEU A 75 3.98 6.63 4.62
CA LEU A 75 5.41 6.29 4.62
C LEU A 75 6.16 6.78 3.37
N GLY A 76 5.45 7.17 2.31
CA GLY A 76 6.06 7.54 1.03
C GLY A 76 6.41 6.33 0.17
N MET A 77 6.91 6.60 -1.05
CA MET A 77 7.06 5.61 -2.11
C MET A 77 7.95 4.42 -1.68
N ARG A 78 9.15 4.72 -1.18
CA ARG A 78 10.16 3.69 -0.89
C ARG A 78 9.78 2.83 0.32
N ARG A 79 9.38 3.47 1.42
CA ARG A 79 9.03 2.76 2.68
C ARG A 79 7.70 2.03 2.54
N GLY A 80 6.72 2.60 1.83
CA GLY A 80 5.45 1.95 1.53
C GLY A 80 5.63 0.70 0.67
N ALA A 81 6.40 0.79 -0.42
CA ALA A 81 6.72 -0.36 -1.26
C ALA A 81 7.48 -1.45 -0.49
N ALA A 82 8.47 -1.05 0.32
CA ALA A 82 9.22 -1.98 1.17
C ALA A 82 8.34 -2.67 2.22
N ALA A 83 7.36 -1.96 2.80
CA ALA A 83 6.39 -2.56 3.71
C ALA A 83 5.51 -3.61 3.01
N MET A 84 5.03 -3.36 1.79
CA MET A 84 4.22 -4.34 1.06
C MET A 84 5.05 -5.54 0.58
N ALA A 85 6.30 -5.31 0.16
CA ALA A 85 7.22 -6.39 -0.18
C ALA A 85 7.54 -7.25 1.06
N GLY A 86 7.79 -6.62 2.21
CA GLY A 86 7.99 -7.30 3.48
C GLY A 86 6.74 -8.07 3.93
N TYR A 87 5.54 -7.52 3.72
CA TYR A 87 4.28 -8.20 4.02
C TYR A 87 4.13 -9.49 3.20
N ALA A 88 4.41 -9.43 1.89
CA ALA A 88 4.42 -10.61 1.04
C ALA A 88 5.48 -11.63 1.49
N ALA A 89 6.71 -11.19 1.76
CA ALA A 89 7.81 -12.05 2.17
C ALA A 89 7.54 -12.75 3.52
N VAL A 90 7.04 -12.01 4.52
CA VAL A 90 6.70 -12.56 5.83
C VAL A 90 5.57 -13.58 5.73
N GLY A 91 4.54 -13.30 4.93
CA GLY A 91 3.47 -14.25 4.71
C GLY A 91 3.94 -15.50 3.97
N LEU A 92 4.78 -15.37 2.95
CA LEU A 92 5.37 -16.53 2.27
C LEU A 92 6.33 -17.34 3.16
N ALA A 93 7.00 -16.69 4.11
CA ALA A 93 7.84 -17.35 5.12
C ALA A 93 7.02 -18.19 6.14
N GLY A 94 5.69 -18.17 6.07
CA GLY A 94 4.82 -19.02 6.87
C GLY A 94 4.08 -18.31 7.99
N LEU A 95 4.32 -17.00 8.20
CA LEU A 95 3.55 -16.28 9.21
C LEU A 95 2.10 -16.10 8.72
N PRO A 96 1.10 -16.27 9.60
CA PRO A 96 -0.31 -16.23 9.24
C PRO A 96 -0.81 -14.79 9.05
N VAL A 97 -0.21 -14.00 8.17
CA VAL A 97 -0.47 -12.56 8.01
C VAL A 97 -1.44 -12.23 6.89
N PHE A 98 -1.75 -13.17 6.00
CA PHE A 98 -2.70 -12.99 4.91
C PHE A 98 -4.15 -13.13 5.41
N ALA A 99 -5.08 -12.87 4.48
CA ALA A 99 -6.52 -13.07 4.65
C ALA A 99 -6.82 -14.44 5.29
N GLY A 100 -7.80 -14.51 6.18
CA GLY A 100 -8.18 -15.73 6.90
C GLY A 100 -7.11 -16.28 7.87
N GLY A 101 -6.05 -15.51 8.15
CA GLY A 101 -4.90 -16.02 8.89
C GLY A 101 -4.04 -16.98 8.07
N ALA A 102 -4.11 -16.90 6.74
CA ALA A 102 -3.29 -17.73 5.86
C ALA A 102 -1.83 -17.26 5.82
N GLY A 103 -0.96 -18.17 5.41
CA GLY A 103 0.48 -17.97 5.25
C GLY A 103 1.14 -19.21 4.67
N GLY A 104 2.38 -19.06 4.22
CA GLY A 104 3.22 -20.11 3.67
C GLY A 104 3.41 -20.05 2.15
N PRO A 105 4.39 -20.80 1.61
CA PRO A 105 4.73 -20.77 0.19
C PRO A 105 3.60 -21.23 -0.73
N GLN A 106 2.71 -22.10 -0.25
CA GLN A 106 1.55 -22.58 -1.00
C GLN A 106 0.58 -21.47 -1.41
N MET A 107 0.66 -20.30 -0.78
CA MET A 107 -0.15 -19.14 -1.13
C MET A 107 0.13 -18.63 -2.55
N VAL A 108 1.29 -18.95 -3.14
CA VAL A 108 1.57 -18.67 -4.56
C VAL A 108 0.61 -19.45 -5.49
N ALA A 109 0.01 -20.55 -5.03
CA ALA A 109 -1.03 -21.23 -5.81
C ALA A 109 -2.45 -20.69 -5.53
N ALA A 110 -2.59 -19.66 -4.69
CA ALA A 110 -3.90 -19.06 -4.40
C ALA A 110 -4.26 -17.99 -5.45
N PRO A 111 -5.47 -17.98 -6.02
CA PRO A 111 -5.86 -16.98 -7.02
C PRO A 111 -5.78 -15.54 -6.51
N SER A 112 -5.95 -15.32 -5.21
CA SER A 112 -5.89 -14.01 -4.55
C SER A 112 -4.47 -13.47 -4.34
N PHE A 113 -3.43 -14.29 -4.47
CA PHE A 113 -2.05 -13.88 -4.15
C PHE A 113 -1.50 -12.81 -5.09
N GLY A 114 -1.96 -12.78 -6.35
CA GLY A 114 -1.58 -11.73 -7.30
C GLY A 114 -1.97 -10.31 -6.84
N PHE A 115 -3.01 -10.17 -6.04
CA PHE A 115 -3.40 -8.87 -5.47
C PHE A 115 -2.38 -8.41 -4.43
N ILE A 116 -1.79 -9.33 -3.67
CA ILE A 116 -0.71 -9.04 -2.72
C ILE A 116 0.54 -8.55 -3.46
N LEU A 117 0.86 -9.15 -4.61
CA LEU A 117 1.93 -8.65 -5.48
C LEU A 117 1.61 -7.24 -5.99
N GLY A 118 0.35 -6.99 -6.36
CA GLY A 118 -0.15 -5.69 -6.78
C GLY A 118 -0.16 -4.62 -5.69
N PHE A 119 -0.11 -4.99 -4.40
CA PHE A 119 -0.01 -4.03 -3.31
C PHE A 119 1.31 -3.25 -3.32
N ILE A 120 2.40 -3.86 -3.80
CA ILE A 120 3.73 -3.23 -3.86
C ILE A 120 3.71 -1.98 -4.76
N PRO A 121 3.35 -2.08 -6.06
CA PRO A 121 3.25 -0.89 -6.92
C PRO A 121 2.13 0.06 -6.49
N ALA A 122 1.04 -0.43 -5.86
CA ALA A 122 -0.01 0.44 -5.35
C ALA A 122 0.49 1.36 -4.21
N ALA A 123 1.20 0.79 -3.23
CA ALA A 123 1.81 1.54 -2.13
C ALA A 123 2.90 2.50 -2.63
N ALA A 124 3.69 2.07 -3.61
CA ALA A 124 4.68 2.92 -4.27
C ALA A 124 4.00 4.13 -4.93
N LEU A 125 2.95 3.91 -5.71
CA LEU A 125 2.24 4.96 -6.45
C LEU A 125 1.61 5.98 -5.50
N ILE A 126 0.82 5.55 -4.52
CA ILE A 126 0.18 6.50 -3.59
C ILE A 126 1.23 7.24 -2.76
N GLY A 127 2.31 6.58 -2.34
CA GLY A 127 3.41 7.23 -1.63
C GLY A 127 4.11 8.29 -2.48
N TYR A 128 4.35 8.00 -3.76
CA TYR A 128 4.91 8.95 -4.73
C TYR A 128 4.00 10.18 -4.94
N LEU A 129 2.68 9.99 -4.95
CA LEU A 129 1.70 11.08 -5.05
C LEU A 129 1.64 11.91 -3.76
N SER A 130 1.72 11.27 -2.58
CA SER A 130 1.82 11.96 -1.28
C SER A 130 3.09 12.79 -1.15
N GLU A 131 4.23 12.32 -1.65
CA GLU A 131 5.47 13.10 -1.72
C GLU A 131 5.36 14.33 -2.66
N ARG A 132 4.30 14.37 -3.50
CA ARG A 132 3.89 15.51 -4.34
C ARG A 132 2.72 16.28 -3.77
N THR A 133 2.39 16.07 -2.50
CA THR A 133 1.35 16.81 -1.75
C THR A 133 -0.09 16.54 -2.22
N TRP A 134 -0.33 15.47 -2.98
CA TRP A 134 -1.69 15.13 -3.44
C TRP A 134 -2.63 14.85 -2.26
N ASP A 135 -2.12 14.21 -1.22
CA ASP A 135 -2.81 13.90 0.04
C ASP A 135 -3.18 15.13 0.87
N ARG A 136 -2.64 16.31 0.55
CA ARG A 136 -2.97 17.59 1.20
C ARG A 136 -4.15 18.30 0.54
N LYS A 137 -4.54 17.90 -0.67
CA LYS A 137 -5.58 18.52 -1.50
C LYS A 137 -6.71 17.52 -1.74
N PRO A 138 -7.95 17.76 -1.26
CA PRO A 138 -9.01 16.73 -1.28
C PRO A 138 -9.26 16.08 -2.65
N VAL A 139 -9.31 16.87 -3.72
CA VAL A 139 -9.54 16.35 -5.08
C VAL A 139 -8.38 15.48 -5.57
N LEU A 140 -7.13 15.92 -5.35
CA LEU A 140 -5.96 15.14 -5.73
C LEU A 140 -5.80 13.90 -4.85
N ALA A 141 -6.17 13.98 -3.57
CA ALA A 141 -6.22 12.82 -2.69
C ALA A 141 -7.18 11.78 -3.29
N ILE A 142 -8.44 12.15 -3.55
CA ILE A 142 -9.42 11.24 -4.16
C ILE A 142 -8.87 10.63 -5.46
N ALA A 143 -8.31 11.44 -6.35
CA ALA A 143 -7.73 10.96 -7.61
C ALA A 143 -6.56 9.98 -7.39
N GLY A 144 -5.64 10.30 -6.48
CA GLY A 144 -4.50 9.43 -6.17
C GLY A 144 -4.93 8.11 -5.54
N PHE A 145 -5.91 8.15 -4.64
CA PHE A 145 -6.49 6.96 -4.02
C PHE A 145 -7.21 6.09 -5.04
N ALA A 146 -7.99 6.68 -5.94
CA ALA A 146 -8.65 5.95 -7.02
C ALA A 146 -7.63 5.28 -7.94
N LEU A 147 -6.60 6.00 -8.40
CA LEU A 147 -5.55 5.46 -9.25
C LEU A 147 -4.81 4.30 -8.56
N ALA A 148 -4.39 4.48 -7.32
CA ALA A 148 -3.68 3.44 -6.58
C ALA A 148 -4.56 2.24 -6.23
N THR A 149 -5.88 2.41 -6.11
CA THR A 149 -6.84 1.30 -5.90
C THR A 149 -6.97 0.42 -7.14
N VAL A 150 -6.77 0.96 -8.35
CA VAL A 150 -6.81 0.18 -9.59
C VAL A 150 -5.58 -0.73 -9.73
N VAL A 151 -4.43 -0.30 -9.23
CA VAL A 151 -3.14 -0.99 -9.43
C VAL A 151 -3.14 -2.47 -8.99
N PRO A 152 -3.70 -2.85 -7.81
CA PRO A 152 -3.77 -4.25 -7.42
C PRO A 152 -4.55 -5.13 -8.40
N PHE A 153 -5.58 -4.60 -9.07
CA PHE A 153 -6.35 -5.35 -10.06
C PHE A 153 -5.55 -5.62 -11.33
N LEU A 154 -4.67 -4.69 -11.74
CA LEU A 154 -3.83 -4.85 -12.93
C LEU A 154 -2.85 -6.03 -12.81
N VAL A 155 -2.47 -6.40 -11.59
CA VAL A 155 -1.60 -7.55 -11.31
C VAL A 155 -2.43 -8.76 -10.86
N GLY A 156 -3.38 -8.54 -9.96
CA GLY A 156 -4.18 -9.59 -9.33
C GLY A 156 -5.11 -10.32 -10.27
N VAL A 157 -5.79 -9.61 -11.17
CA VAL A 157 -6.76 -10.23 -12.08
C VAL A 157 -6.07 -11.14 -13.13
N PRO A 158 -4.99 -10.72 -13.82
CA PRO A 158 -4.25 -11.63 -14.69
C PRO A 158 -3.69 -12.84 -13.95
N TYR A 159 -3.13 -12.63 -12.75
CA TYR A 159 -2.59 -13.70 -11.92
C TYR A 159 -3.67 -14.71 -11.52
N MET A 160 -4.83 -14.22 -11.07
CA MET A 160 -6.00 -15.03 -10.75
C MET A 160 -6.40 -15.90 -11.95
N GLY A 161 -6.39 -15.34 -13.15
CA GLY A 161 -6.67 -16.09 -14.38
C GLY A 161 -5.68 -17.23 -14.63
N VAL A 162 -4.37 -16.98 -14.47
CA VAL A 162 -3.35 -18.02 -14.63
C VAL A 162 -3.55 -19.16 -13.64
N VAL A 163 -3.80 -18.84 -12.36
CA VAL A 163 -4.03 -19.84 -11.31
C VAL A 163 -5.34 -20.60 -11.53
N LEU A 164 -6.44 -19.92 -11.85
CA LEU A 164 -7.72 -20.60 -12.12
C LEU A 164 -7.63 -21.53 -13.33
N SER A 165 -6.90 -21.11 -14.37
CA SER A 165 -6.65 -21.94 -15.55
C SER A 165 -5.81 -23.18 -15.21
N SER A 166 -4.80 -23.07 -14.34
CA SER A 166 -4.00 -24.23 -13.93
C SER A 166 -4.77 -25.22 -13.06
N LEU A 167 -5.83 -24.74 -12.40
CA LEU A 167 -6.80 -25.57 -11.66
C LEU A 167 -7.89 -26.19 -12.56
N GLY A 168 -7.82 -25.99 -13.88
CA GLY A 168 -8.78 -26.56 -14.84
C GLY A 168 -10.06 -25.75 -15.03
N THR A 169 -10.11 -24.51 -14.53
CA THR A 169 -11.27 -23.62 -14.74
C THR A 169 -11.22 -23.02 -16.15
N HIS A 170 -12.37 -23.00 -16.85
CA HIS A 170 -12.50 -22.27 -18.11
C HIS A 170 -12.52 -20.76 -17.85
N VAL A 171 -11.36 -20.12 -18.00
CA VAL A 171 -11.20 -18.69 -17.75
C VAL A 171 -11.76 -17.87 -18.91
N THR A 172 -12.79 -17.07 -18.63
CA THR A 172 -13.32 -16.06 -19.55
C THR A 172 -13.10 -14.67 -18.98
N PHE A 173 -13.12 -13.65 -19.84
CA PHE A 173 -13.02 -12.26 -19.38
C PHE A 173 -14.16 -11.89 -18.41
N GLY A 174 -15.39 -12.37 -18.69
CA GLY A 174 -16.55 -12.15 -17.82
C GLY A 174 -16.32 -12.69 -16.42
N LEU A 175 -15.84 -13.93 -16.30
CA LEU A 175 -15.49 -14.55 -15.02
C LEU A 175 -14.44 -13.75 -14.25
N LEU A 176 -13.39 -13.29 -14.93
CA LEU A 176 -12.34 -12.48 -14.30
C LEU A 176 -12.86 -11.15 -13.75
N MET A 177 -13.79 -10.50 -14.45
CA MET A 177 -14.40 -9.26 -13.97
C MET A 177 -15.36 -9.52 -12.80
N GLU A 178 -16.19 -10.55 -12.91
CA GLU A 178 -17.18 -10.94 -11.90
C GLU A 178 -16.54 -11.30 -10.56
N TYR A 179 -15.43 -12.03 -10.57
CA TYR A 179 -14.76 -12.47 -9.34
C TYR A 179 -13.59 -11.57 -8.92
N GLY A 180 -12.94 -10.92 -9.87
CA GLY A 180 -11.72 -10.16 -9.64
C GLY A 180 -11.94 -8.67 -9.43
N VAL A 181 -13.06 -8.10 -9.88
CA VAL A 181 -13.28 -6.64 -9.89
C VAL A 181 -14.61 -6.24 -9.27
N THR A 182 -15.73 -6.75 -9.79
CA THR A 182 -17.11 -6.36 -9.41
C THR A 182 -17.36 -6.33 -7.89
N PRO A 183 -16.96 -7.36 -7.10
CA PRO A 183 -17.24 -7.40 -5.66
C PRO A 183 -16.49 -6.31 -4.90
N PHE A 184 -15.40 -5.80 -5.48
CA PHE A 184 -14.51 -4.83 -4.86
C PHE A 184 -14.84 -3.38 -5.23
N LEU A 185 -15.72 -3.13 -6.21
CA LEU A 185 -16.03 -1.76 -6.64
C LEU A 185 -16.70 -0.95 -5.51
N VAL A 186 -17.73 -1.51 -4.88
CA VAL A 186 -18.44 -0.83 -3.78
C VAL A 186 -17.51 -0.61 -2.59
N GLY A 187 -16.81 -1.66 -2.17
CA GLY A 187 -15.83 -1.57 -1.08
C GLY A 187 -14.68 -0.61 -1.39
N GLY A 188 -14.21 -0.58 -2.64
CA GLY A 188 -13.16 0.31 -3.13
C GLY A 188 -13.58 1.78 -3.08
N ALA A 189 -14.81 2.08 -3.50
CA ALA A 189 -15.36 3.44 -3.41
C ALA A 189 -15.45 3.92 -1.96
N ILE A 190 -15.97 3.09 -1.04
CA ILE A 190 -16.03 3.40 0.39
C ILE A 190 -14.62 3.62 0.96
N LYS A 191 -13.67 2.75 0.63
CA LYS A 191 -12.28 2.86 1.11
C LYS A 191 -11.59 4.11 0.59
N CYS A 192 -11.80 4.48 -0.67
CA CYS A 192 -11.30 5.73 -1.23
C CYS A 192 -11.87 6.93 -0.48
N ALA A 193 -13.17 6.94 -0.18
CA ALA A 193 -13.80 8.01 0.59
C ALA A 193 -13.22 8.11 2.01
N ILE A 194 -13.06 6.99 2.71
CA ILE A 194 -12.45 6.94 4.05
C ILE A 194 -11.03 7.50 4.01
N ALA A 195 -10.20 7.03 3.09
CA ALA A 195 -8.80 7.44 3.05
C ALA A 195 -8.63 8.91 2.61
N ALA A 196 -9.46 9.38 1.68
CA ALA A 196 -9.53 10.78 1.27
C ALA A 196 -10.03 11.71 2.39
N ALA A 197 -10.78 11.19 3.38
CA ALA A 197 -11.17 11.95 4.56
C ALA A 197 -10.07 11.95 5.64
N LEU A 198 -9.49 10.78 5.93
CA LEU A 198 -8.54 10.60 7.03
C LEU A 198 -7.23 11.36 6.84
N LEU A 199 -6.66 11.38 5.63
CA LEU A 199 -5.34 11.99 5.39
C LEU A 199 -5.34 13.51 5.47
N PRO A 200 -6.24 14.24 4.78
CA PRO A 200 -6.34 15.69 4.96
C PRO A 200 -6.62 16.08 6.40
N LEU A 201 -7.41 15.26 7.11
CA LEU A 201 -7.69 15.47 8.53
C LEU A 201 -6.44 15.27 9.40
N ALA A 202 -5.66 14.21 9.16
CA ALA A 202 -4.40 13.97 9.85
C ALA A 202 -3.40 15.14 9.65
N TRP A 203 -3.32 15.68 8.43
CA TRP A 203 -2.53 16.88 8.13
C TRP A 203 -3.04 18.15 8.82
N LYS A 204 -4.36 18.26 9.04
CA LYS A 204 -4.94 19.40 9.78
C LYS A 204 -4.51 19.40 11.25
N PHE A 205 -4.39 18.22 11.87
CA PHE A 205 -3.98 18.10 13.27
C PHE A 205 -2.46 18.20 13.48
N LEU A 206 -1.65 17.68 12.55
CA LEU A 206 -0.19 17.70 12.66
C LEU A 206 0.47 19.02 12.19
N GLY A 207 -0.31 19.91 11.56
CA GLY A 207 0.20 21.12 10.92
C GLY A 207 0.82 20.81 9.55
N ARG A 208 0.51 21.63 8.55
CA ARG A 208 1.12 21.52 7.22
C ARG A 208 2.53 22.11 7.28
N PRO A 209 3.58 21.40 6.83
CA PRO A 209 4.89 22.01 6.58
C PRO A 209 4.69 23.19 5.62
N SER A 210 5.16 24.38 5.99
CA SER A 210 5.13 25.56 5.14
C SER A 210 5.80 25.25 3.81
N ALA A 211 5.19 25.65 2.69
CA ALA A 211 5.70 25.39 1.34
C ALA A 211 6.99 26.16 1.03
N ASP A 212 7.43 27.03 1.94
CA ASP A 212 8.51 28.00 1.75
C ASP A 212 9.74 27.73 2.65
N ALA A 213 10.06 26.46 2.95
CA ALA A 213 11.25 26.08 3.72
C ALA A 213 12.20 25.20 2.91
#